data_AF-A0A970WC49-F1
#
_entry.id   AF-A0A970WC49-F1
#
_cell.length_a   1.000
_cell.length_b   1.000
_cell.length_c   1.000
_cell.angle_alpha   90.00
_cell.angle_beta   90.00
_cell.angle_gamma   90.00
#
_symmetry.space_group_name_H-M   'P 1'
#
loop_
_entity.id
_entity.type
_entity.pdbx_description
1 polymer ?
#
loop_
_entity_poly.entity_id
_entity_poly.type
_entity_poly.pdbx_seq_one_letter_code
_entity_poly.pdbx_strand_id
1 'polypeptide(L)' 'MARLTLNRKHFIRLHQVQPGHAGIIVCTVAPDFASQAARIHAAIESAADLQGLLIRVNRPSK' A
#
# COMPACT_ATOMS: atom_id res chain seq x y z
N MET A 1 -1.63 -9.43 8.98
CA MET A 1 -2.56 -8.27 9.05
C MET A 1 -1.87 -7.06 8.43
N ALA A 2 -2.31 -6.60 7.26
CA ALA A 2 -1.68 -5.45 6.58
C ALA A 2 -2.40 -4.13 6.91
N ARG A 3 -1.68 -3.00 6.84
CA ARG A 3 -2.22 -1.65 7.11
C ARG A 3 -2.34 -0.84 5.81
N LEU A 4 -3.53 -0.32 5.52
CA LEU A 4 -3.79 0.60 4.41
C LEU A 4 -3.76 2.05 4.90
N THR A 5 -3.12 2.95 4.15
CA THR A 5 -3.01 4.36 4.57
C THR A 5 -2.82 5.33 3.40
N LEU A 6 -3.44 6.52 3.53
CA LEU A 6 -3.21 7.66 2.66
C LEU A 6 -1.99 8.51 3.11
N ASN A 7 -1.51 8.31 4.34
CA ASN A 7 -0.39 9.05 4.93
C ASN A 7 0.96 8.51 4.43
N ARG A 8 1.24 8.68 3.12
CA ARG A 8 2.42 8.10 2.45
C ARG A 8 3.73 8.41 3.19
N LYS A 9 4.02 9.69 3.49
CA LYS A 9 5.32 10.10 4.05
C LYS A 9 5.61 9.44 5.40
N HIS A 10 4.66 9.44 6.32
CA HIS A 10 4.86 8.90 7.67
C HIS A 10 5.03 7.38 7.65
N PHE A 11 4.25 6.68 6.83
CA PHE A 11 4.31 5.22 6.76
C PHE A 11 5.50 4.70 5.96
N ILE A 12 6.00 5.45 4.98
CA ILE A 12 7.31 5.17 4.35
C ILE A 12 8.42 5.28 5.39
N ARG A 13 8.42 6.32 6.23
CA ARG A 13 9.40 6.46 7.31
C ARG A 13 9.27 5.34 8.35
N LEU A 14 8.04 4.97 8.73
CA LEU A 14 7.80 3.87 9.67
C LEU A 14 8.35 2.54 9.15
N HIS A 15 8.13 2.23 7.87
CA HIS A 15 8.69 1.04 7.23
C HIS A 15 10.21 0.98 7.33
N GLN A 16 10.90 2.11 7.12
CA GLN A 16 12.36 2.17 7.22
C GLN A 16 12.88 1.99 8.65
N VAL A 17 12.15 2.52 9.64
CA VAL A 17 12.55 2.45 11.07
C VAL A 17 12.18 1.11 11.70
N GLN A 18 11.09 0.49 11.25
CA GLN A 18 10.57 -0.76 11.80
C GLN A 18 10.19 -1.71 10.64
N PRO A 19 11.16 -2.48 10.10
CA PRO A 19 10.88 -3.42 9.02
C PRO A 19 10.05 -4.64 9.45
N GLY A 20 10.01 -4.95 10.76
CA GLY A 20 9.23 -6.05 11.34
C GLY A 20 7.73 -5.75 11.47
N HIS A 21 7.07 -5.44 10.36
CA HIS A 21 5.62 -5.17 10.32
C HIS A 21 4.90 -6.15 9.39
N ALA A 22 3.61 -6.34 9.61
CA ALA A 22 2.81 -7.29 8.81
C ALA A 22 2.37 -6.76 7.41
N GLY A 23 2.93 -5.63 6.97
CA GLY A 23 2.78 -5.08 5.62
C GLY A 23 2.12 -3.70 5.62
N ILE A 24 2.61 -2.80 4.78
CA ILE A 24 2.10 -1.43 4.63
C ILE A 24 1.73 -1.18 3.17
N ILE A 25 0.48 -0.77 2.94
CA ILE A 25 -0.02 -0.38 1.63
C ILE A 25 -0.27 1.12 1.65
N VAL A 26 0.49 1.86 0.84
CA VAL A 26 0.33 3.30 0.68
C VAL A 26 -0.34 3.61 -0.65
N CYS A 27 -1.48 4.28 -0.60
CA CYS A 27 -2.24 4.66 -1.79
C CYS A 27 -2.35 6.18 -1.95
N THR A 28 -2.36 6.64 -3.20
CA THR A 28 -2.70 8.03 -3.52
C THR A 28 -4.22 8.11 -3.68
N VAL A 29 -4.87 9.03 -2.94
CA VAL A 29 -6.32 9.30 -3.07
C VAL A 29 -6.71 9.35 -4.54
N ALA A 30 -7.76 8.65 -4.94
CA ALA A 30 -8.32 8.70 -6.28
C ALA A 30 -9.83 8.93 -6.15
N PRO A 31 -10.46 9.72 -7.04
CA PRO A 31 -11.91 9.91 -7.02
C PRO A 31 -12.66 8.61 -7.32
N ASP A 32 -12.06 7.72 -8.11
CA ASP A 32 -12.60 6.40 -8.41
C ASP A 32 -12.15 5.37 -7.36
N PHE A 33 -12.95 5.27 -6.28
CA PHE A 33 -12.69 4.36 -5.16
C PHE A 33 -12.76 2.89 -5.57
N ALA A 34 -13.68 2.53 -6.48
CA ALA A 34 -13.83 1.16 -6.96
C ALA A 34 -12.56 0.70 -7.69
N SER A 35 -12.06 1.49 -8.65
CA SER A 35 -10.80 1.20 -9.34
C SER A 35 -9.60 1.25 -8.41
N GLN A 36 -9.62 2.07 -7.36
CA GLN A 36 -8.57 2.08 -6.34
C GLN A 36 -8.58 0.78 -5.52
N ALA A 37 -9.74 0.32 -5.07
CA ALA A 37 -9.89 -0.93 -4.33
C ALA A 37 -9.43 -2.14 -5.18
N ALA A 38 -9.83 -2.19 -6.45
CA ALA A 38 -9.40 -3.25 -7.37
C ALA A 38 -7.86 -3.30 -7.52
N ARG A 39 -7.20 -2.14 -7.61
CA ARG A 39 -5.73 -2.07 -7.68
C ARG A 39 -5.05 -2.47 -6.38
N ILE A 40 -5.61 -2.11 -5.24
CA ILE A 40 -5.10 -2.56 -3.93
C ILE A 40 -5.21 -4.08 -3.83
N HIS A 41 -6.36 -4.63 -4.23
CA HIS A 41 -6.60 -6.06 -4.20
C HIS A 41 -5.62 -6.81 -5.11
N ALA A 42 -5.47 -6.40 -6.37
CA ALA A 42 -4.50 -7.00 -7.30
C ALA A 42 -3.06 -6.92 -6.78
N ALA A 43 -2.68 -5.81 -6.14
CA ALA A 43 -1.35 -5.67 -5.56
C ALA A 43 -1.12 -6.62 -4.37
N ILE A 44 -2.15 -6.87 -3.56
CA ILE A 44 -2.11 -7.85 -2.46
C ILE A 44 -2.01 -9.27 -3.03
N GLU A 45 -2.84 -9.63 -4.02
CA GLU A 45 -2.81 -10.96 -4.62
C GLU A 45 -1.49 -11.28 -5.32
N SER A 46 -0.85 -10.27 -5.92
CA SER A 46 0.47 -10.43 -6.55
C SER A 46 1.61 -10.67 -5.55
N ALA A 47 1.40 -10.32 -4.27
CA ALA A 47 2.41 -10.48 -3.23
C ALA A 47 2.18 -11.81 -2.50
N ALA A 48 3.11 -12.75 -2.66
CA ALA A 48 3.05 -14.07 -2.01
C ALA A 48 3.07 -13.98 -0.47
N ASP A 49 3.75 -12.97 0.08
CA ASP A 49 3.72 -12.61 1.50
C ASP A 49 3.78 -11.09 1.63
N LEU A 50 3.12 -10.53 2.65
CA LEU A 50 3.06 -9.09 2.89
C LEU A 50 4.02 -8.66 4.02
N GLN A 51 4.64 -9.61 4.71
CA GLN A 51 5.46 -9.30 5.86
C GLN A 51 6.69 -8.48 5.46
N GLY A 52 6.93 -7.39 6.18
CA GLY A 52 7.99 -6.43 5.87
C GLY A 52 7.82 -5.66 4.56
N LEU A 53 6.75 -5.87 3.78
CA LEU A 53 6.60 -5.20 2.48
C LEU A 53 5.94 -3.82 2.59
N LEU A 54 6.42 -2.90 1.75
CA LEU A 54 5.82 -1.60 1.49
C LEU A 54 5.32 -1.55 0.04
N ILE A 55 4.01 -1.72 -0.14
CA ILE A 55 3.35 -1.71 -1.46
C ILE A 55 2.83 -0.31 -1.76
N ARG A 56 3.16 0.22 -2.94
CA ARG A 56 2.76 1.57 -3.39
C ARG A 56 1.73 1.48 -4.49
N VAL A 57 0.49 1.90 -4.22
CA VAL A 57 -0.60 1.93 -5.20
C VAL A 57 -0.83 3.37 -5.67
N ASN A 58 -0.27 3.72 -6.83
CA ASN A 58 -0.38 5.05 -7.42
C ASN A 58 -1.63 5.17 -8.32
N ARG A 59 -2.06 6.41 -8.62
CA ARG A 59 -2.99 6.65 -9.74
C ARG A 59 -2.32 6.22 -11.05
N PRO A 60 -3.07 5.65 -12.01
CA PRO A 60 -2.54 5.47 -13.35
C PRO A 60 -2.04 6.83 -13.87
N SER A 61 -0.85 6.85 -14.45
CA SER A 61 -0.46 7.97 -15.31
C SER A 61 -1.43 7.95 -16.48
N LYS A 62 -2.03 9.11 -16.76
CA LYS A 62 -2.70 9.32 -18.03
C LYS A 62 -1.67 9.30 -19.16
#